data_AF-A0A7X7SU31-F1
#
_entry.id   AF-A0A7X7SU31-F1
#
_cell.length_a   1.000
_cell.length_b   1.000
_cell.length_c   1.000
_cell.angle_alpha   90.00
_cell.angle_beta   90.00
_cell.angle_gamma   90.00
#
_symmetry.space_group_name_H-M   'P 1'
#
loop_
_entity.id
_entity.type
_entity.pdbx_description
1 polymer ?
#
loop_
_entity_poly.entity_id
_entity_poly.type
_entity_poly.pdbx_seq_one_letter_code
_entity_poly.pdbx_strand_id
1 'polypeptide(L)'
;MVKVRLLVIYILQVLITYYLTKRFANYFFTPLTIISLCCSLLLIILVNVLVKRKECELNRLINEINMSSLYGNDKSAYILEVNHQKDRINRIAFYLCCLVVVIPISLTIYQEKRTVNINDVNDFIKIKYNLDGKYRLVSNINFDEYKPEVLSEVGCKDNLIFNGVFQGNGHVISNLHYPLFYCLGNKGKVENVKLTNVNINLNQANNIGAIAYYNYGTIKQVYINGEISGNDTVGGVVGSNQGYIKQVLFAGTVKGNRSVGGIAGVATTQFIISESQVSGEIEGKLFVGGIAGELILLSENILVHNNLIEADVIGDDYVGGIS
;
A
#
# COMPACT_ATOMS: atom_id res chain seq x y z
N MET A 1 1.82 -25.43 -42.20
CA MET A 1 2.06 -25.74 -40.78
C MET A 1 2.45 -24.52 -39.92
N VAL A 2 3.31 -23.60 -40.38
CA VAL A 2 3.80 -22.46 -39.56
C VAL A 2 2.70 -21.46 -39.16
N LYS A 3 1.75 -21.13 -40.06
CA LYS A 3 0.61 -20.24 -39.74
C LYS A 3 -0.33 -20.81 -38.66
N VAL A 4 -0.51 -22.13 -38.64
CA VAL A 4 -1.35 -22.81 -37.63
C VAL A 4 -0.65 -22.84 -36.28
N ARG A 5 0.68 -23.03 -36.25
CA ARG A 5 1.47 -22.92 -35.01
C ARG A 5 1.44 -21.50 -34.44
N LEU A 6 1.53 -20.46 -35.27
CA LEU A 6 1.40 -19.06 -34.84
C LEU A 6 0.01 -18.73 -34.30
N LEU A 7 -1.06 -19.24 -34.92
CA LEU A 7 -2.43 -19.06 -34.43
C LEU A 7 -2.66 -19.79 -33.10
N VAL A 8 -2.16 -21.02 -32.97
CA VAL A 8 -2.23 -21.80 -31.73
C VAL A 8 -1.43 -21.12 -30.62
N ILE A 9 -0.26 -20.54 -30.93
CA ILE A 9 0.53 -19.75 -29.99
C ILE A 9 -0.21 -18.47 -29.58
N TYR A 10 -0.83 -17.74 -30.51
CA TYR A 10 -1.61 -16.54 -30.19
C TYR A 10 -2.83 -16.89 -29.32
N ILE A 11 -3.52 -18.00 -29.61
CA ILE A 11 -4.64 -18.49 -28.82
C ILE A 11 -4.19 -18.97 -27.44
N LEU A 12 -3.08 -19.69 -27.33
CA LEU A 12 -2.49 -20.08 -26.04
C LEU A 12 -2.02 -18.86 -25.24
N GLN A 13 -1.47 -17.86 -25.90
CA GLN A 13 -1.01 -16.63 -25.25
C GLN A 13 -2.20 -15.78 -24.76
N VAL A 14 -3.27 -15.68 -25.55
CA VAL A 14 -4.54 -15.06 -25.12
C VAL A 14 -5.20 -15.87 -23.99
N LEU A 15 -5.18 -17.20 -24.06
CA LEU A 15 -5.74 -18.07 -23.01
C LEU A 15 -4.92 -18.03 -21.73
N ILE A 16 -3.59 -17.99 -21.79
CA ILE A 16 -2.72 -17.84 -20.61
C ILE A 16 -2.91 -16.45 -20.02
N THR A 17 -2.95 -15.40 -20.86
CA THR A 17 -3.22 -14.03 -20.39
C THR A 17 -4.62 -13.95 -19.77
N TYR A 18 -5.65 -14.54 -20.39
CA TYR A 18 -7.02 -14.60 -19.88
C TYR A 18 -7.13 -15.45 -18.61
N TYR A 19 -6.43 -16.58 -18.52
CA TYR A 19 -6.45 -17.47 -17.36
C TYR A 19 -5.70 -16.85 -16.18
N LEU A 20 -4.57 -16.17 -16.43
CA LEU A 20 -3.87 -15.39 -15.42
C LEU A 20 -4.74 -14.20 -15.00
N THR A 21 -5.28 -13.40 -15.92
CA THR A 21 -6.17 -12.28 -15.54
C THR A 21 -7.42 -12.74 -14.81
N LYS A 22 -8.02 -13.89 -15.14
CA LYS A 22 -9.21 -14.42 -14.44
C LYS A 22 -8.88 -15.09 -13.10
N ARG A 23 -7.75 -15.78 -12.97
CA ARG A 23 -7.28 -16.36 -11.69
C ARG A 23 -6.78 -15.27 -10.73
N PHE A 24 -6.27 -14.17 -11.27
CA PHE A 24 -5.85 -12.98 -10.52
C PHE A 24 -6.90 -11.85 -10.53
N ALA A 25 -8.07 -12.02 -11.16
CA ALA A 25 -9.13 -11.00 -11.19
C ALA A 25 -9.72 -10.70 -9.81
N ASN A 26 -9.54 -11.60 -8.84
CA ASN A 26 -9.90 -11.37 -7.45
C ASN A 26 -8.85 -10.56 -6.67
N TYR A 27 -7.72 -10.22 -7.29
CA TYR A 27 -6.67 -9.38 -6.74
C TYR A 27 -6.55 -8.14 -7.63
N PHE A 28 -7.04 -7.00 -7.15
CA PHE A 28 -6.82 -5.70 -7.78
C PHE A 28 -5.30 -5.50 -7.98
N PHE A 29 -4.85 -5.58 -9.24
CA PHE A 29 -3.48 -5.30 -9.66
C PHE A 29 -3.07 -3.90 -9.18
N THR A 30 -1.95 -3.77 -8.47
CA THR A 30 -1.40 -2.46 -8.09
C THR A 30 -1.04 -1.66 -9.34
N PRO A 31 -1.08 -0.32 -9.33
CA PRO A 31 -0.70 0.50 -10.49
C PRO A 31 0.67 0.14 -11.06
N LEU A 32 1.61 -0.27 -10.20
CA LEU A 32 2.95 -0.71 -10.58
C LEU A 32 2.95 -2.02 -11.39
N THR A 33 2.09 -2.99 -11.03
CA THR A 33 1.93 -4.24 -11.79
C THR A 33 1.38 -3.97 -13.19
N ILE A 34 0.43 -3.03 -13.32
CA ILE A 34 -0.19 -2.65 -14.60
C ILE A 34 0.84 -1.98 -15.50
N ILE A 35 1.62 -1.03 -14.98
CA ILE A 35 2.70 -0.36 -15.73
C ILE A 35 3.75 -1.39 -16.20
N SER A 36 4.15 -2.31 -15.32
CA SER A 36 5.09 -3.37 -15.65
C SER A 36 4.60 -4.29 -16.78
N LEU A 37 3.33 -4.71 -16.71
CA LEU A 37 2.66 -5.50 -17.75
C LEU A 37 2.58 -4.73 -19.08
N CYS A 38 2.23 -3.44 -19.04
CA CYS A 38 2.16 -2.58 -20.23
C CYS A 38 3.54 -2.40 -20.90
N CYS A 39 4.59 -2.14 -20.12
CA CYS A 39 5.96 -2.05 -20.64
C CYS A 39 6.44 -3.37 -21.26
N SER A 40 6.11 -4.51 -20.61
CA SER A 40 6.44 -5.83 -21.14
C SER A 40 5.74 -6.11 -22.47
N LEU A 41 4.48 -5.71 -22.61
CA LEU A 41 3.71 -5.84 -23.85
C LEU A 41 4.29 -5.00 -24.99
N LEU A 42 4.69 -3.76 -24.71
CA LEU A 42 5.35 -2.86 -25.68
C LEU A 42 6.66 -3.45 -26.21
N LEU A 43 7.50 -4.01 -25.32
CA LEU A 43 8.74 -4.67 -25.73
C LEU A 43 8.48 -5.90 -26.60
N ILE A 44 7.48 -6.72 -26.27
CA ILE A 44 7.11 -7.89 -27.08
C ILE A 44 6.68 -7.47 -28.49
N ILE A 45 5.89 -6.40 -28.61
CA ILE A 45 5.50 -5.84 -29.91
C ILE A 45 6.73 -5.40 -30.70
N LEU A 46 7.65 -4.68 -30.06
CA LEU A 46 8.89 -4.23 -30.71
C LEU A 46 9.76 -5.40 -31.20
N VAL A 47 9.95 -6.43 -30.35
CA VAL A 47 10.69 -7.65 -30.72
C VAL A 47 10.03 -8.33 -31.93
N ASN A 48 8.71 -8.47 -31.93
CA ASN A 48 7.98 -9.07 -33.04
C ASN A 48 8.11 -8.27 -34.35
N VAL A 49 8.10 -6.93 -34.28
CA VAL A 49 8.32 -6.06 -35.45
C VAL A 49 9.73 -6.27 -36.02
N LEU A 50 10.75 -6.32 -35.16
CA LEU A 50 12.14 -6.54 -35.57
C LEU A 50 12.36 -7.93 -36.19
N VAL A 51 11.78 -8.97 -35.59
CA VAL A 51 11.81 -10.33 -36.13
C VAL A 51 11.17 -10.35 -37.51
N LYS A 52 9.97 -9.78 -37.66
CA LYS A 52 9.25 -9.76 -38.95
C LYS A 52 10.02 -8.98 -40.02
N ARG A 53 10.68 -7.88 -39.66
CA ARG A 53 11.59 -7.15 -40.56
C ARG A 53 12.73 -8.06 -41.02
N LYS A 54 13.36 -8.79 -40.10
CA LYS A 54 14.50 -9.65 -40.41
C LYS A 54 14.12 -10.90 -41.20
N GLU A 55 12.95 -11.49 -40.94
CA GLU A 55 12.38 -12.54 -41.78
C GLU A 55 12.14 -12.06 -43.22
N CYS A 56 11.72 -10.80 -43.41
CA CYS A 56 11.48 -10.23 -44.73
C CYS A 56 12.79 -10.09 -45.55
N GLU A 57 13.85 -9.60 -44.92
CA GLU A 57 15.19 -9.54 -45.53
C GLU A 57 15.71 -10.94 -45.89
N LEU A 58 15.52 -11.89 -45.00
CA LEU A 58 15.96 -13.27 -45.21
C LEU A 58 15.18 -13.97 -46.33
N ASN A 59 13.87 -13.70 -46.44
CA ASN A 59 13.06 -14.19 -47.56
C ASN A 59 13.47 -13.55 -48.90
N ARG A 60 13.91 -12.28 -48.91
CA ARG A 60 14.48 -11.67 -50.13
C ARG A 60 15.75 -12.39 -50.56
N LEU A 61 16.63 -12.72 -49.61
CA LEU A 61 17.85 -13.48 -49.90
C LEU A 61 17.54 -14.87 -50.48
N ILE A 62 16.52 -15.57 -49.97
CA ILE A 62 16.04 -16.83 -50.55
C ILE A 62 15.59 -16.63 -52.00
N ASN A 63 14.85 -15.55 -52.29
CA ASN A 63 14.40 -15.25 -53.66
C ASN A 63 15.57 -14.94 -54.61
N GLU A 64 16.58 -14.20 -54.15
CA GLU A 64 17.80 -13.93 -54.92
C GLU A 64 18.58 -15.22 -55.21
N ILE A 65 18.76 -16.09 -54.21
CA ILE A 65 19.37 -17.41 -54.39
C ILE A 65 18.57 -18.23 -55.41
N ASN A 66 17.23 -18.20 -55.32
CA ASN A 66 16.35 -18.88 -56.27
C ASN A 66 16.51 -18.39 -57.73
N MET A 67 16.87 -17.13 -57.93
CA MET A 67 17.10 -16.53 -59.25
C MET A 67 18.55 -16.63 -59.75
N SER A 68 19.48 -17.12 -58.92
CA SER A 68 20.89 -17.26 -59.28
C SER A 68 21.18 -18.46 -60.19
N SER A 69 22.34 -18.42 -60.86
CA SER A 69 22.88 -19.49 -61.73
C SER A 69 23.40 -20.72 -60.97
N LEU A 70 23.23 -20.79 -59.64
CA LEU A 70 23.56 -21.96 -58.84
C LEU A 70 22.69 -23.17 -59.25
N TYR A 71 23.30 -24.36 -59.33
CA TYR A 71 22.63 -25.60 -59.74
C TYR A 71 22.46 -26.58 -58.57
N GLY A 72 21.33 -27.30 -58.58
CA GLY A 72 21.11 -28.52 -57.77
C GLY A 72 21.43 -28.39 -56.28
N ASN A 73 22.37 -29.23 -55.82
CA ASN A 73 22.68 -29.44 -54.41
C ASN A 73 23.22 -28.18 -53.71
N ASP A 74 24.03 -27.36 -54.38
CA ASP A 74 24.59 -26.14 -53.77
C ASP A 74 23.50 -25.13 -53.44
N LYS A 75 22.54 -24.94 -54.35
CA LYS A 75 21.39 -24.06 -54.15
C LYS A 75 20.53 -24.49 -52.95
N SER A 76 20.31 -25.80 -52.83
CA SER A 76 19.55 -26.37 -51.70
C SER A 76 20.27 -26.19 -50.36
N ALA A 77 21.61 -26.29 -50.34
CA ALA A 77 22.41 -26.09 -49.13
C ALA A 77 22.30 -24.63 -48.62
N TYR A 78 22.44 -23.64 -49.50
CA TYR A 78 22.31 -22.23 -49.13
C TYR A 78 20.91 -21.88 -48.60
N ILE A 79 19.85 -22.37 -49.24
CA ILE A 79 18.47 -22.14 -48.77
C ILE A 79 18.25 -22.78 -47.39
N LEU A 80 18.82 -23.96 -47.16
CA LEU A 80 18.71 -24.68 -45.89
C LEU A 80 19.44 -23.93 -44.76
N GLU A 81 20.61 -23.37 -45.04
CA GLU A 81 21.36 -22.54 -44.11
C GLU A 81 20.61 -21.25 -43.75
N VAL A 82 20.01 -20.59 -44.75
CA VAL A 82 19.19 -19.39 -44.55
C VAL A 82 17.93 -19.70 -43.74
N ASN A 83 17.25 -20.82 -43.98
CA ASN A 83 16.13 -21.27 -43.15
C ASN A 83 16.57 -21.58 -41.70
N HIS A 84 17.76 -22.15 -41.52
CA HIS A 84 18.31 -22.41 -40.20
C HIS A 84 18.60 -21.11 -39.43
N GLN A 85 19.05 -20.05 -40.11
CA GLN A 85 19.17 -18.71 -39.52
C GLN A 85 17.81 -18.14 -39.09
N LYS A 86 16.76 -18.33 -39.89
CA LYS A 86 15.40 -17.92 -39.56
C LYS A 86 14.90 -18.58 -38.27
N ASP A 87 15.11 -19.89 -38.16
CA ASP A 87 14.74 -20.66 -36.97
C ASP A 87 15.56 -20.27 -35.74
N ARG A 88 16.84 -19.89 -35.90
CA ARG A 88 17.66 -19.34 -34.81
C ARG A 88 17.11 -18.00 -34.32
N ILE A 89 16.77 -17.08 -35.22
CA ILE A 89 16.20 -15.78 -34.88
C ILE A 89 14.87 -15.94 -34.14
N ASN A 90 13.98 -16.81 -34.63
CA ASN A 90 12.69 -17.07 -34.00
C ASN A 90 12.83 -17.71 -32.61
N ARG A 91 13.81 -18.61 -32.42
CA ARG A 91 14.12 -19.18 -31.10
C ARG A 91 14.67 -18.12 -30.13
N ILE A 92 15.61 -17.28 -30.56
CA ILE A 92 16.16 -16.20 -29.74
C ILE A 92 15.06 -15.22 -29.33
N ALA A 93 14.20 -14.81 -30.26
CA ALA A 93 13.08 -13.93 -29.99
C ALA A 93 12.09 -14.53 -28.99
N PHE A 94 11.82 -15.83 -29.09
CA PHE A 94 10.99 -16.55 -28.13
C PHE A 94 11.57 -16.48 -26.71
N TYR A 95 12.86 -16.82 -26.55
CA TYR A 95 13.51 -16.73 -25.24
C TYR A 95 13.54 -15.30 -24.69
N LEU A 96 13.78 -14.30 -25.54
CA LEU A 96 13.76 -12.89 -25.15
C LEU A 96 12.37 -12.47 -24.66
N CYS A 97 11.31 -12.81 -25.39
CA CYS A 97 9.93 -12.53 -24.99
C CYS A 97 9.56 -13.21 -23.67
N CYS A 98 9.98 -14.46 -23.46
CA CYS A 98 9.78 -15.15 -22.18
C CYS A 98 10.49 -14.42 -21.03
N LEU A 99 11.76 -14.02 -21.20
CA LEU A 99 12.52 -13.31 -20.16
C LEU A 99 11.89 -11.94 -19.82
N VAL A 100 11.45 -11.18 -20.83
CA VAL A 100 10.81 -9.87 -20.66
C VAL A 100 9.48 -9.96 -19.92
N VAL A 101 8.78 -11.10 -19.96
CA VAL A 101 7.54 -11.29 -19.18
C VAL A 101 7.85 -11.86 -17.79
N VAL A 102 8.73 -12.86 -17.70
CA VAL A 102 8.97 -13.59 -16.46
C VAL A 102 9.74 -12.74 -15.45
N ILE A 103 10.74 -11.97 -15.88
CA ILE A 103 11.59 -11.19 -14.97
C ILE A 103 10.77 -10.10 -14.25
N PRO A 104 9.98 -9.24 -14.94
CA PRO A 104 9.22 -8.19 -14.27
C PRO A 104 8.15 -8.77 -13.35
N ILE A 105 7.39 -9.77 -13.80
CA ILE A 105 6.37 -10.44 -12.97
C ILE A 105 7.00 -11.04 -11.71
N SER A 106 8.14 -11.73 -11.84
CA SER A 106 8.86 -12.30 -10.70
C SER A 106 9.34 -11.21 -9.74
N LEU A 107 9.84 -10.08 -10.26
CA LEU A 107 10.30 -8.95 -9.46
C LEU A 107 9.14 -8.29 -8.71
N THR A 108 7.98 -8.12 -9.36
CA THR A 108 6.78 -7.55 -8.74
C THR A 108 6.23 -8.46 -7.65
N ILE A 109 6.13 -9.77 -7.90
CA ILE A 109 5.74 -10.76 -6.88
C ILE A 109 6.73 -10.74 -5.71
N TYR A 110 8.03 -10.61 -5.99
CA TYR A 110 9.04 -10.52 -4.95
C TYR A 110 8.87 -9.25 -4.10
N GLN A 111 8.58 -8.10 -4.73
CA GLN A 111 8.32 -6.85 -4.01
C GLN A 111 7.05 -6.91 -3.14
N GLU A 112 5.97 -7.52 -3.62
CA GLU A 112 4.73 -7.69 -2.83
C GLU A 112 4.91 -8.60 -1.60
N LYS A 113 5.88 -9.51 -1.65
CA LYS A 113 6.19 -10.42 -0.53
C LYS A 113 7.26 -9.87 0.41
N ARG A 114 8.11 -8.96 -0.03
CA ARG A 114 9.23 -8.46 0.77
C ARG A 114 8.72 -7.54 1.87
N THR A 115 9.11 -7.86 3.11
CA THR A 115 8.98 -6.92 4.23
C THR A 115 10.25 -6.07 4.32
N VAL A 116 10.07 -4.76 4.36
CA VAL A 116 11.14 -3.77 4.51
C VAL A 116 11.42 -3.56 6.00
N ASN A 117 12.69 -3.57 6.37
CA ASN A 117 13.13 -3.31 7.74
C ASN A 117 13.27 -1.80 7.93
N ILE A 118 12.83 -1.31 9.08
CA ILE A 118 13.01 0.08 9.49
C ILE A 118 13.92 0.08 10.71
N ASN A 119 15.13 0.61 10.52
CA ASN A 119 16.15 0.69 11.58
C ASN A 119 16.19 2.07 12.25
N ASP A 120 15.74 3.11 11.56
CA ASP A 120 15.81 4.49 12.00
C ASP A 120 14.69 5.33 11.37
N VAL A 121 14.64 6.62 11.74
CA VAL A 121 13.68 7.58 11.18
C VAL A 121 13.87 7.76 9.67
N ASN A 122 15.10 7.68 9.15
CA ASN A 122 15.34 7.85 7.72
C ASN A 122 14.72 6.71 6.90
N ASP A 123 14.75 5.48 7.41
CA ASP A 123 14.04 4.35 6.83
C ASP A 123 12.52 4.54 6.91
N PHE A 124 12.02 5.09 8.02
CA PHE A 124 10.59 5.40 8.17
C PHE A 124 10.11 6.41 7.14
N ILE A 125 10.85 7.50 6.93
CA ILE A 125 10.52 8.56 5.96
C ILE A 125 10.38 7.99 4.53
N LYS A 126 11.08 6.91 4.19
CA LYS A 126 11.02 6.26 2.87
C LYS A 126 9.69 5.54 2.61
N ILE A 127 8.84 5.32 3.63
CA ILE A 127 7.50 4.73 3.44
C ILE A 127 6.68 5.53 2.42
N LYS A 128 6.87 6.86 2.36
CA LYS A 128 6.17 7.73 1.39
C LYS A 128 6.36 7.34 -0.07
N TYR A 129 7.41 6.58 -0.39
CA TYR A 129 7.68 6.11 -1.76
C TYR A 129 6.94 4.80 -2.11
N ASN A 130 6.37 4.09 -1.13
CA ASN A 130 5.60 2.88 -1.36
C ASN A 130 4.56 2.65 -0.23
N LEU A 131 3.44 3.37 -0.31
CA LEU A 131 2.39 3.33 0.71
C LEU A 131 1.63 2.00 0.80
N ASP A 132 1.81 1.08 -0.15
CA ASP A 132 1.23 -0.28 -0.16
C ASP A 132 2.20 -1.34 0.41
N GLY A 133 3.41 -0.95 0.80
CA GLY A 133 4.47 -1.85 1.24
C GLY A 133 4.22 -2.55 2.58
N LYS A 134 5.05 -3.56 2.89
CA LYS A 134 5.08 -4.22 4.20
C LYS A 134 6.33 -3.78 4.94
N TYR A 135 6.17 -3.30 6.15
CA TYR A 135 7.20 -2.66 6.96
C TYR A 135 7.24 -3.28 8.34
N ARG A 136 8.44 -3.48 8.87
CA ARG A 136 8.62 -3.88 10.27
C ARG A 136 9.78 -3.12 10.90
N LEU A 137 9.60 -2.73 12.16
CA LEU A 137 10.70 -2.24 12.96
C LEU A 137 11.66 -3.39 13.27
N VAL A 138 12.95 -3.08 13.31
CA VAL A 138 14.00 -4.01 13.75
C VAL A 138 14.89 -3.42 14.85
N SER A 139 14.57 -2.19 15.27
CA SER A 139 15.20 -1.45 16.36
C SER A 139 14.20 -0.44 16.91
N ASN A 140 14.48 0.08 18.10
CA ASN A 140 13.76 1.23 18.62
C ASN A 140 14.13 2.48 17.82
N ILE A 141 13.17 3.39 17.64
CA ILE A 141 13.34 4.60 16.84
C ILE A 141 12.98 5.83 17.67
N ASN A 142 13.77 6.89 17.54
CA ASN A 142 13.54 8.18 18.18
C ASN A 142 13.11 9.22 17.13
N PHE A 143 11.93 9.81 17.30
CA PHE A 143 11.30 10.76 16.37
C PHE A 143 11.51 12.24 16.76
N ASP A 144 12.37 12.55 17.74
CA ASP A 144 12.59 13.91 18.24
C ASP A 144 12.98 14.92 17.14
N GLU A 145 13.80 14.48 16.17
CA GLU A 145 14.21 15.30 15.02
C GLU A 145 13.22 15.25 13.83
N TYR A 146 12.21 14.38 13.88
CA TYR A 146 11.26 14.21 12.79
C TYR A 146 10.18 15.29 12.81
N LYS A 147 10.24 16.19 11.82
CA LYS A 147 9.31 17.32 11.66
C LYS A 147 8.75 17.35 10.23
N PRO A 148 7.69 16.57 9.93
CA PRO A 148 7.03 16.65 8.64
C PRO A 148 6.31 17.98 8.48
N GLU A 149 6.04 18.36 7.24
CA GLU A 149 5.20 19.51 6.93
C GLU A 149 3.77 19.26 7.41
N VAL A 150 3.23 20.17 8.21
CA VAL A 150 1.84 20.09 8.69
C VAL A 150 0.94 20.57 7.56
N LEU A 151 0.20 19.64 6.96
CA LEU A 151 -0.76 19.98 5.92
C LEU A 151 -2.04 20.49 6.61
N SER A 152 -2.25 21.81 6.62
CA SER A 152 -3.53 22.40 7.02
C SER A 152 -4.60 22.03 5.98
N GLU A 153 -5.67 21.38 6.44
CA GLU A 153 -6.93 21.17 5.70
C GLU A 153 -6.87 20.28 4.45
N VAL A 154 -5.95 19.33 4.39
CA VAL A 154 -5.94 18.35 3.31
C VAL A 154 -6.54 17.06 3.84
N GLY A 155 -7.72 16.67 3.34
CA GLY A 155 -8.24 15.31 3.57
C GLY A 155 -7.28 14.24 3.02
N CYS A 156 -7.72 12.98 2.98
CA CYS A 156 -6.88 11.90 2.48
C CYS A 156 -6.66 11.96 0.96
N LYS A 157 -5.60 12.65 0.51
CA LYS A 157 -5.12 12.58 -0.88
C LYS A 157 -4.48 11.22 -1.15
N ASP A 158 -4.64 10.70 -2.37
CA ASP A 158 -4.15 9.37 -2.76
C ASP A 158 -2.66 9.13 -2.42
N ASN A 159 -1.81 10.14 -2.56
CA ASN A 159 -0.38 10.06 -2.25
C ASN A 159 -0.03 10.15 -0.75
N LEU A 160 -1.02 10.17 0.13
CA LEU A 160 -0.89 10.21 1.59
C LEU A 160 -1.59 9.03 2.28
N ILE A 161 -2.31 8.19 1.52
CA ILE A 161 -3.05 7.04 2.04
C ILE A 161 -2.12 5.84 2.17
N PHE A 162 -1.81 5.46 3.40
CA PHE A 162 -1.10 4.24 3.70
C PHE A 162 -2.05 3.03 3.64
N ASN A 163 -1.85 2.17 2.64
CA ASN A 163 -2.59 0.93 2.41
C ASN A 163 -1.75 -0.33 2.70
N GLY A 164 -0.51 -0.13 3.15
CA GLY A 164 0.44 -1.17 3.48
C GLY A 164 0.24 -1.75 4.87
N VAL A 165 1.26 -2.47 5.35
CA VAL A 165 1.29 -3.06 6.68
C VAL A 165 2.51 -2.52 7.43
N PHE A 166 2.28 -1.94 8.60
CA PHE A 166 3.33 -1.46 9.51
C PHE A 166 3.31 -2.27 10.81
N GLN A 167 4.38 -3.01 11.07
CA GLN A 167 4.55 -3.84 12.26
C GLN A 167 5.57 -3.23 13.21
N GLY A 168 5.18 -2.95 14.46
CA GLY A 168 6.12 -2.49 15.48
C GLY A 168 7.06 -3.59 15.98
N ASN A 169 6.69 -4.87 15.82
CA ASN A 169 7.57 -6.04 16.02
C ASN A 169 8.31 -6.04 17.39
N GLY A 170 7.65 -5.55 18.44
CA GLY A 170 8.21 -5.49 19.80
C GLY A 170 9.14 -4.30 20.08
N HIS A 171 9.34 -3.41 19.11
CA HIS A 171 10.16 -2.22 19.25
C HIS A 171 9.34 -0.98 19.63
N VAL A 172 10.06 0.02 20.15
CA VAL A 172 9.49 1.27 20.64
C VAL A 172 9.79 2.41 19.66
N ILE A 173 8.77 3.20 19.37
CA ILE A 173 8.92 4.53 18.78
C ILE A 173 8.79 5.55 19.94
N SER A 174 9.76 6.44 20.05
CA SER A 174 9.86 7.42 21.13
C SER A 174 9.85 8.86 20.60
N ASN A 175 9.41 9.81 21.44
CA ASN A 175 9.49 11.26 21.16
C ASN A 175 8.74 11.64 19.88
N LEU A 176 7.50 11.16 19.75
CA LEU A 176 6.67 11.41 18.58
C LEU A 176 5.94 12.76 18.73
N HIS A 177 6.21 13.68 17.80
CA HIS A 177 5.61 15.03 17.79
C HIS A 177 4.50 15.25 16.76
N TYR A 178 4.27 14.26 15.89
CA TYR A 178 3.27 14.30 14.81
C TYR A 178 2.62 12.92 14.65
N PRO A 179 1.39 12.83 14.11
CA PRO A 179 0.77 11.55 13.79
C PRO A 179 1.68 10.67 12.92
N LEU A 180 1.76 9.37 13.24
CA LEU A 180 2.65 8.43 12.55
C LEU A 180 2.34 8.34 11.05
N PHE A 181 1.06 8.35 10.69
CA PHE A 181 0.58 8.35 9.32
C PHE A 181 -0.38 9.50 9.10
N TYR A 182 -0.50 9.95 7.86
CA TYR A 182 -1.51 10.95 7.52
C TYR A 182 -2.90 10.30 7.48
N CYS A 183 -3.07 9.31 6.60
CA CYS A 183 -4.29 8.52 6.49
C CYS A 183 -3.97 7.03 6.40
N LEU A 184 -4.77 6.20 7.08
CA LEU A 184 -4.79 4.76 6.87
C LEU A 184 -5.93 4.41 5.92
N GLY A 185 -5.62 3.85 4.76
CA GLY A 185 -6.65 3.38 3.82
C GLY A 185 -7.26 2.05 4.27
N ASN A 186 -8.27 1.57 3.54
CA ASN A 186 -9.03 0.36 3.89
C ASN A 186 -8.20 -0.93 3.97
N LYS A 187 -7.02 -0.97 3.32
CA LYS A 187 -6.05 -2.06 3.41
C LYS A 187 -4.94 -1.79 4.42
N GLY A 188 -4.80 -0.54 4.86
CA GLY A 188 -3.79 -0.08 5.79
C GLY A 188 -3.87 -0.81 7.12
N LYS A 189 -2.74 -1.31 7.61
CA LYS A 189 -2.64 -1.98 8.91
C LYS A 189 -1.50 -1.43 9.72
N VAL A 190 -1.78 -1.04 10.97
CA VAL A 190 -0.78 -0.66 11.96
C VAL A 190 -0.93 -1.60 13.15
N GLU A 191 0.05 -2.47 13.35
CA GLU A 191 -0.05 -3.56 14.31
C GLU A 191 1.20 -3.67 15.21
N ASN A 192 1.00 -4.06 16.47
CA ASN A 192 2.09 -4.34 17.43
C ASN A 192 3.04 -3.15 17.65
N VAL A 193 2.51 -1.93 17.66
CA VAL A 193 3.29 -0.68 17.79
C VAL A 193 3.27 -0.18 19.22
N LYS A 194 4.44 0.21 19.74
CA LYS A 194 4.59 0.84 21.06
C LYS A 194 5.13 2.26 20.89
N LEU A 195 4.29 3.25 21.18
CA LEU A 195 4.63 4.67 21.20
C LEU A 195 4.85 5.13 22.64
N THR A 196 5.99 5.79 22.91
CA THR A 196 6.34 6.33 24.24
C THR A 196 6.80 7.77 24.14
N ASN A 197 6.56 8.56 25.19
CA ASN A 197 6.85 9.99 25.17
C ASN A 197 6.27 10.69 23.94
N VAL A 198 4.99 10.40 23.64
CA VAL A 198 4.26 11.13 22.61
C VAL A 198 3.98 12.54 23.13
N ASN A 199 4.30 13.56 22.33
CA ASN A 199 4.00 14.95 22.63
C ASN A 199 3.61 15.66 21.33
N ILE A 200 2.35 15.49 20.94
CA ILE A 200 1.78 16.08 19.73
C ILE A 200 1.04 17.34 20.15
N ASN A 201 1.54 18.51 19.76
CA ASN A 201 0.92 19.80 20.05
C ASN A 201 0.62 20.55 18.74
N LEU A 202 -0.54 20.27 18.17
CA LEU A 202 -0.98 20.78 16.87
C LEU A 202 -2.30 21.55 17.02
N ASN A 203 -2.33 22.53 17.93
CA ASN A 203 -3.54 23.32 18.29
C ASN A 203 -4.21 24.10 17.15
N GLN A 204 -3.61 24.13 15.96
CA GLN A 204 -4.18 24.75 14.75
C GLN A 204 -4.76 23.71 13.78
N ALA A 205 -4.59 22.42 14.07
CA ALA A 205 -4.96 21.32 13.19
C ALA A 205 -6.11 20.50 13.78
N ASN A 206 -6.97 20.01 12.89
CA ASN A 206 -8.11 19.16 13.21
C ASN A 206 -7.81 17.70 12.90
N ASN A 207 -8.60 16.81 13.49
CA ASN A 207 -8.49 15.36 13.35
C ASN A 207 -7.12 14.85 13.78
N ILE A 208 -6.69 15.15 14.99
CA ILE A 208 -5.37 14.73 15.49
C ILE A 208 -5.48 13.41 16.24
N GLY A 209 -4.53 12.50 16.01
CA GLY A 209 -4.28 11.36 16.87
C GLY A 209 -2.88 10.78 16.66
N ALA A 210 -2.36 10.02 17.61
CA ALA A 210 -0.96 9.58 17.55
C ALA A 210 -0.63 8.69 16.36
N ILE A 211 -1.58 7.85 15.91
CA ILE A 211 -1.35 6.95 14.77
C ILE A 211 -1.70 7.63 13.46
N ALA A 212 -2.87 8.27 13.36
CA ALA A 212 -3.27 8.90 12.12
C ALA A 212 -4.30 10.02 12.30
N TYR A 213 -4.39 10.90 11.30
CA TYR A 213 -5.48 11.86 11.25
C TYR A 213 -6.82 11.17 10.95
N TYR A 214 -6.79 10.27 9.96
CA TYR A 214 -7.95 9.52 9.51
C TYR A 214 -7.63 8.02 9.42
N ASN A 215 -8.54 7.19 9.91
CA ASN A 215 -8.43 5.74 9.81
C ASN A 215 -9.62 5.11 9.09
N TYR A 216 -9.35 4.50 7.95
CA TYR A 216 -10.26 3.60 7.22
C TYR A 216 -9.80 2.13 7.30
N GLY A 217 -8.64 1.88 7.91
CA GLY A 217 -7.95 0.59 7.93
C GLY A 217 -8.08 -0.12 9.27
N THR A 218 -7.01 -0.80 9.68
CA THR A 218 -6.92 -1.56 10.94
C THR A 218 -5.79 -1.04 11.82
N ILE A 219 -6.10 -0.71 13.07
CA ILE A 219 -5.15 -0.41 14.13
C ILE A 219 -5.32 -1.46 15.22
N LYS A 220 -4.28 -2.22 15.52
CA LYS A 220 -4.39 -3.37 16.42
C LYS A 220 -3.16 -3.55 17.32
N GLN A 221 -3.36 -3.92 18.59
CA GLN A 221 -2.25 -4.22 19.51
C GLN A 221 -1.28 -3.04 19.59
N VAL A 222 -1.82 -1.85 19.85
CA VAL A 222 -1.05 -0.60 19.92
C VAL A 222 -1.02 -0.11 21.36
N TYR A 223 0.15 0.32 21.81
CA TYR A 223 0.34 1.02 23.08
C TYR A 223 0.77 2.45 22.80
N ILE A 224 0.13 3.42 23.44
CA ILE A 224 0.47 4.84 23.33
C ILE A 224 0.57 5.43 24.74
N ASN A 225 1.68 6.10 25.02
CA ASN A 225 1.86 6.92 26.21
C ASN A 225 2.33 8.33 25.85
N GLY A 226 1.53 9.34 26.22
CA GLY A 226 1.91 10.74 26.08
C GLY A 226 0.74 11.72 25.99
N GLU A 227 1.05 12.96 25.59
CA GLU A 227 0.12 14.08 25.49
C GLU A 227 -0.18 14.42 24.02
N ILE A 228 -1.46 14.63 23.71
CA ILE A 228 -1.94 14.96 22.38
C ILE A 228 -2.90 16.15 22.50
N SER A 229 -2.55 17.27 21.87
CA SER A 229 -3.35 18.48 21.80
C SER A 229 -3.59 18.88 20.34
N GLY A 230 -4.85 19.20 20.01
CA GLY A 230 -5.27 19.67 18.70
C GLY A 230 -6.34 20.75 18.81
N ASN A 231 -6.92 21.15 17.68
CA ASN A 231 -7.99 22.15 17.66
C ASN A 231 -9.37 21.53 18.00
N ASP A 232 -10.19 21.17 17.01
CA ASP A 232 -11.59 20.76 17.27
C ASP A 232 -11.75 19.26 17.48
N THR A 233 -11.11 18.44 16.67
CA THR A 233 -11.30 16.98 16.69
C THR A 233 -10.00 16.29 17.06
N VAL A 234 -9.96 15.64 18.22
CA VAL A 234 -8.75 15.06 18.78
C VAL A 234 -9.05 13.70 19.40
N GLY A 235 -8.31 12.68 19.00
CA GLY A 235 -8.36 11.36 19.61
C GLY A 235 -6.99 10.91 20.08
N GLY A 236 -6.93 10.11 21.15
CA GLY A 236 -5.67 9.56 21.63
C GLY A 236 -4.94 8.69 20.59
N VAL A 237 -5.69 8.03 19.70
CA VAL A 237 -5.17 7.13 18.68
C VAL A 237 -5.35 7.72 17.28
N VAL A 238 -6.56 8.17 16.95
CA VAL A 238 -6.90 8.77 15.65
C VAL A 238 -7.84 9.95 15.79
N GLY A 239 -7.75 10.91 14.87
CA GLY A 239 -8.72 12.01 14.83
C GLY A 239 -10.11 11.54 14.43
N SER A 240 -10.22 10.96 13.23
CA SER A 240 -11.46 10.45 12.66
C SER A 240 -11.34 8.97 12.32
N ASN A 241 -12.28 8.16 12.82
CA ASN A 241 -12.31 6.73 12.63
C ASN A 241 -13.50 6.27 11.77
N GLN A 242 -13.20 5.51 10.73
CA GLN A 242 -14.14 4.72 9.91
C GLN A 242 -13.64 3.27 9.73
N GLY A 243 -12.63 2.86 10.49
CA GLY A 243 -11.99 1.57 10.40
C GLY A 243 -12.11 0.74 11.69
N TYR A 244 -11.21 -0.22 11.84
CA TYR A 244 -11.15 -1.14 12.97
C TYR A 244 -10.05 -0.69 13.94
N ILE A 245 -10.40 -0.51 15.20
CA ILE A 245 -9.48 -0.27 16.31
C ILE A 245 -9.71 -1.38 17.34
N LYS A 246 -8.66 -2.15 17.64
CA LYS A 246 -8.79 -3.31 18.52
C LYS A 246 -7.56 -3.48 19.41
N GLN A 247 -7.74 -3.81 20.68
CA GLN A 247 -6.62 -4.10 21.58
C GLN A 247 -5.63 -2.92 21.65
N VAL A 248 -6.16 -1.72 21.86
CA VAL A 248 -5.34 -0.51 22.01
C VAL A 248 -5.33 -0.07 23.47
N LEU A 249 -4.14 0.27 23.97
CA LEU A 249 -3.95 0.85 25.29
C LEU A 249 -3.42 2.28 25.12
N PHE A 250 -4.24 3.27 25.49
CA PHE A 250 -3.84 4.68 25.56
C PHE A 250 -3.68 5.09 27.03
N ALA A 251 -2.56 5.72 27.36
CA ALA A 251 -2.28 6.26 28.68
C ALA A 251 -1.71 7.67 28.56
N GLY A 252 -2.46 8.69 28.95
CA GLY A 252 -1.97 10.06 28.91
C GLY A 252 -3.08 11.08 28.74
N THR A 253 -2.73 12.23 28.17
CA THR A 253 -3.62 13.39 28.13
C THR A 253 -4.06 13.71 26.71
N VAL A 254 -5.36 13.91 26.50
CA VAL A 254 -5.94 14.33 25.20
C VAL A 254 -6.65 15.66 25.39
N LYS A 255 -6.27 16.69 24.62
CA LYS A 255 -6.85 18.04 24.70
C LYS A 255 -7.38 18.51 23.34
N GLY A 256 -8.58 19.07 23.33
CA GLY A 256 -9.17 19.72 22.16
C GLY A 256 -10.34 20.63 22.52
N ASN A 257 -11.10 21.09 21.52
CA ASN A 257 -12.24 21.98 21.73
C ASN A 257 -13.58 21.25 21.56
N ARG A 258 -13.82 20.59 20.42
CA ARG A 258 -15.19 20.17 20.03
C ARG A 258 -15.50 18.69 20.21
N SER A 259 -14.73 17.79 19.61
CA SER A 259 -14.94 16.34 19.67
C SER A 259 -13.64 15.68 20.13
N VAL A 260 -13.57 15.38 21.43
CA VAL A 260 -12.36 14.89 22.09
C VAL A 260 -12.61 13.49 22.65
N GLY A 261 -11.79 12.52 22.26
CA GLY A 261 -11.92 11.17 22.78
C GLY A 261 -10.62 10.46 23.11
N GLY A 262 -10.67 9.52 24.07
CA GLY A 262 -9.50 8.77 24.48
C GLY A 262 -8.91 7.87 23.40
N ILE A 263 -9.73 7.36 22.48
CA ILE A 263 -9.31 6.59 21.30
C ILE A 263 -9.49 7.39 20.02
N ALA A 264 -10.70 7.89 19.76
CA ALA A 264 -11.04 8.61 18.54
C ALA A 264 -11.70 9.95 18.85
N GLY A 265 -11.40 11.02 18.11
CA GLY A 265 -12.16 12.27 18.23
C GLY A 265 -13.59 12.10 17.74
N VAL A 266 -13.73 11.59 16.51
CA VAL A 266 -15.01 11.23 15.89
C VAL A 266 -14.95 9.81 15.36
N ALA A 267 -16.01 9.02 15.51
CA ALA A 267 -16.17 7.74 14.83
C ALA A 267 -17.44 7.73 13.96
N THR A 268 -17.28 7.51 12.66
CA THR A 268 -18.34 7.57 11.64
C THR A 268 -18.37 6.29 10.83
N THR A 269 -19.57 5.79 10.49
CA THR A 269 -19.80 4.68 9.53
C THR A 269 -19.05 3.35 9.75
N GLN A 270 -19.76 2.25 10.07
CA GLN A 270 -19.25 0.85 10.07
C GLN A 270 -17.87 0.61 10.74
N PHE A 271 -17.48 1.45 11.71
CA PHE A 271 -16.24 1.31 12.46
C PHE A 271 -16.38 0.25 13.55
N ILE A 272 -15.28 -0.28 14.10
CA ILE A 272 -15.33 -1.09 15.35
C ILE A 272 -14.25 -0.57 16.30
N ILE A 273 -14.61 -0.31 17.55
CA ILE A 273 -13.65 -0.03 18.64
C ILE A 273 -13.87 -1.06 19.75
N SER A 274 -12.90 -1.96 19.95
CA SER A 274 -13.08 -3.05 20.91
C SER A 274 -11.83 -3.44 21.69
N GLU A 275 -12.02 -4.07 22.84
CA GLU A 275 -10.95 -4.62 23.67
C GLU A 275 -9.86 -3.59 23.99
N SER A 276 -10.22 -2.32 24.11
CA SER A 276 -9.28 -1.21 24.28
C SER A 276 -9.40 -0.57 25.66
N GLN A 277 -8.31 -0.01 26.16
CA GLN A 277 -8.24 0.63 27.46
C GLN A 277 -7.70 2.06 27.33
N VAL A 278 -8.31 2.98 28.06
CA VAL A 278 -7.93 4.39 28.12
C VAL A 278 -7.72 4.78 29.56
N SER A 279 -6.60 5.44 29.85
CA SER A 279 -6.26 5.97 31.17
C SER A 279 -5.60 7.36 31.04
N GLY A 280 -5.69 8.17 32.10
CA GLY A 280 -5.18 9.55 32.11
C GLY A 280 -6.30 10.57 32.08
N GLU A 281 -6.17 11.63 31.29
CA GLU A 281 -7.06 12.79 31.30
C GLU A 281 -7.53 13.15 29.89
N ILE A 282 -8.83 13.38 29.71
CA ILE A 282 -9.42 13.76 28.42
C ILE A 282 -10.17 15.07 28.65
N GLU A 283 -9.67 16.15 28.06
CA GLU A 283 -10.16 17.51 28.25
C GLU A 283 -10.67 18.07 26.91
N GLY A 284 -11.94 18.48 26.90
CA GLY A 284 -12.54 19.18 25.78
C GLY A 284 -13.58 20.20 26.25
N LYS A 285 -14.32 20.81 25.32
CA LYS A 285 -15.41 21.74 25.67
C LYS A 285 -16.77 21.14 25.35
N LEU A 286 -17.00 20.74 24.10
CA LEU A 286 -18.34 20.38 23.61
C LEU A 286 -18.69 18.90 23.81
N PHE A 287 -18.06 17.99 23.05
CA PHE A 287 -18.31 16.55 23.06
C PHE A 287 -17.03 15.85 23.53
N VAL A 288 -17.06 15.32 24.74
CA VAL A 288 -15.89 14.70 25.38
C VAL A 288 -16.25 13.31 25.86
N GLY A 289 -15.55 12.30 25.32
CA GLY A 289 -15.84 10.93 25.69
C GLY A 289 -14.63 10.06 25.95
N GLY A 290 -14.78 9.15 26.92
CA GLY A 290 -13.71 8.22 27.32
C GLY A 290 -13.14 7.40 26.17
N ILE A 291 -13.98 6.98 25.20
CA ILE A 291 -13.54 6.24 24.00
C ILE A 291 -13.56 7.10 22.75
N ALA A 292 -14.74 7.64 22.43
CA ALA A 292 -14.93 8.56 21.31
C ALA A 292 -15.55 9.85 21.84
N GLY A 293 -15.25 10.98 21.20
CA GLY A 293 -15.89 12.25 21.51
C GLY A 293 -17.27 12.39 20.85
N GLU A 294 -17.38 11.98 19.59
CA GLU A 294 -18.66 11.97 18.86
C GLU A 294 -18.84 10.66 18.06
N LEU A 295 -19.94 9.95 18.31
CA LEU A 295 -20.35 8.78 17.53
C LEU A 295 -21.45 9.11 16.51
N ILE A 296 -21.14 8.95 15.22
CA ILE A 296 -22.10 9.11 14.11
C ILE A 296 -22.44 7.73 13.56
N LEU A 297 -23.53 7.15 14.09
CA LEU A 297 -24.02 5.82 13.74
C LEU A 297 -25.03 5.90 12.58
N LEU A 298 -24.74 5.18 11.49
CA LEU A 298 -25.69 4.97 10.38
C LEU A 298 -26.41 3.61 10.44
N SER A 299 -26.12 2.80 11.48
CA SER A 299 -26.69 1.46 11.68
C SER A 299 -26.93 1.19 13.16
N GLU A 300 -27.90 0.34 13.48
CA GLU A 300 -28.31 0.04 14.86
C GLU A 300 -27.33 -0.87 15.64
N ASN A 301 -26.29 -1.41 15.00
CA ASN A 301 -25.32 -2.26 15.69
C ASN A 301 -24.38 -1.42 16.56
N ILE A 302 -24.24 -1.79 17.84
CA ILE A 302 -23.22 -1.24 18.73
C ILE A 302 -21.87 -1.79 18.32
N LEU A 303 -20.99 -0.93 17.80
CA LEU A 303 -19.67 -1.32 17.35
C LEU A 303 -18.55 -0.90 18.32
N VAL A 304 -18.93 -0.37 19.49
CA VAL A 304 -18.04 -0.07 20.62
C VAL A 304 -18.32 -1.05 21.75
N HIS A 305 -17.42 -1.99 22.01
CA HIS A 305 -17.67 -3.03 23.02
C HIS A 305 -16.39 -3.52 23.71
N ASN A 306 -16.52 -4.01 24.95
CA ASN A 306 -15.41 -4.56 25.75
C ASN A 306 -14.25 -3.57 25.93
N ASN A 307 -14.56 -2.28 26.13
CA ASN A 307 -13.54 -1.27 26.41
C ASN A 307 -13.55 -0.89 27.89
N LEU A 308 -12.38 -0.51 28.41
CA LEU A 308 -12.19 -0.07 29.79
C LEU A 308 -11.74 1.40 29.81
N ILE A 309 -12.42 2.22 30.61
CA ILE A 309 -12.10 3.64 30.77
C ILE A 309 -11.72 3.85 32.23
N GLU A 310 -10.45 4.17 32.45
CA GLU A 310 -9.85 4.56 33.73
C GLU A 310 -9.23 5.97 33.58
N ALA A 311 -9.96 6.85 32.90
CA ALA A 311 -9.56 8.21 32.60
C ALA A 311 -10.55 9.22 33.18
N ASP A 312 -10.03 10.37 33.60
CA ASP A 312 -10.83 11.53 33.97
C ASP A 312 -11.30 12.22 32.68
N VAL A 313 -12.62 12.33 32.49
CA VAL A 313 -13.23 12.94 31.31
C VAL A 313 -13.82 14.29 31.72
N ILE A 314 -13.27 15.37 31.16
CA ILE A 314 -13.55 16.75 31.56
C ILE A 314 -14.06 17.53 30.35
N GLY A 315 -15.24 18.12 30.46
CA GLY A 315 -15.79 19.02 29.46
C GLY A 315 -16.95 19.86 29.97
N ASP A 316 -17.38 20.83 29.15
CA ASP A 316 -18.35 21.85 29.53
C ASP A 316 -19.80 21.40 29.26
N ASP A 317 -20.06 20.73 28.13
CA ASP A 317 -21.42 20.39 27.67
C ASP A 317 -21.75 18.89 27.73
N TYR A 318 -21.29 18.10 26.74
CA TYR A 318 -21.64 16.69 26.55
C TYR A 318 -20.45 15.80 26.93
N VAL A 319 -20.45 15.34 28.17
CA VAL A 319 -19.39 14.51 28.74
C VAL A 319 -19.90 13.10 29.04
N GLY A 320 -19.20 12.07 28.55
CA GLY A 320 -19.59 10.67 28.77
C GLY A 320 -18.43 9.68 28.76
N GLY A 321 -18.69 8.44 29.15
CA GLY A 321 -17.70 7.36 28.96
C GLY A 321 -17.53 7.00 27.48
N ILE A 322 -18.62 7.05 26.73
CA ILE A 322 -18.69 6.79 25.29
C ILE A 322 -19.59 7.90 24.73
N SER A 323 -19.08 8.90 23.99
CA SER A 323 -19.92 9.95 23.38
C SER A 323 -19.71 10.07 21.87
#